data_AF-A0A424FNU4-F1
#
_entry.id   AF-A0A424FNU4-F1
#
_cell.length_a   1.000
_cell.length_b   1.000
_cell.length_c   1.000
_cell.angle_alpha   90.00
_cell.angle_beta   90.00
_cell.angle_gamma   90.00
#
_symmetry.space_group_name_H-M   'P 1'
#
loop_
_entity.id
_entity.type
_entity.pdbx_description
1 polymer ?
#
loop_
_entity_poly.entity_id
_entity_poly.type
_entity_poly.pdbx_seq_one_letter_code
_entity_poly.pdbx_strand_id
1 'polypeptide(L)'
;MPMYEYESTMREIDISSTELKRLLLLEAQFLPTRNKLMVFLKKAKLVEKLSSLEAYVELDYLTKICLHHQKWYYRLSDPQIEDWIYDQLENRAKNILDIHPQCDNPKHPMNLVGC
;
A
#
# COMPACT_ATOMS: atom_id res chain seq x y z
N MET A 1 11.69 -24.61 20.77
CA MET A 1 10.79 -23.45 20.97
C MET A 1 9.63 -23.61 20.01
N PRO A 2 8.41 -23.82 20.51
CA PRO A 2 7.30 -24.17 19.66
C PRO A 2 6.67 -22.90 19.06
N MET A 3 6.34 -23.04 17.79
CA MET A 3 5.91 -22.07 16.80
C MET A 3 4.45 -21.61 17.03
N TYR A 4 4.10 -21.21 18.27
CA TYR A 4 2.70 -20.92 18.65
C TYR A 4 2.44 -19.48 19.16
N GLU A 5 3.44 -18.61 19.27
CA GLU A 5 3.22 -17.27 19.84
C GLU A 5 2.87 -16.19 18.82
N TYR A 6 2.95 -16.46 17.51
CA TYR A 6 2.64 -15.43 16.50
C TYR A 6 1.15 -15.39 16.10
N GLU A 7 0.39 -16.45 16.35
CA GLU A 7 -1.05 -16.50 16.03
C GLU A 7 -1.92 -15.82 17.10
N SER A 8 -1.35 -15.49 18.27
CA SER A 8 -2.14 -15.00 19.43
C SER A 8 -2.28 -13.48 19.54
N THR A 9 -1.75 -12.67 18.61
CA THR A 9 -1.84 -11.19 18.73
C THR A 9 -2.72 -10.49 17.70
N MET A 10 -3.22 -11.20 16.69
CA MET A 10 -4.38 -10.73 15.92
C MET A 10 -5.64 -11.18 16.67
N ARG A 11 -5.99 -10.46 17.75
CA ARG A 11 -7.40 -10.47 18.18
C ARG A 11 -8.20 -10.16 16.93
N GLU A 12 -9.13 -11.04 16.55
CA GLU A 12 -10.21 -10.69 15.62
C GLU A 12 -10.94 -9.51 16.26
N ILE A 13 -10.50 -8.29 15.92
CA ILE A 13 -11.27 -7.11 16.23
C ILE A 13 -12.44 -7.22 15.26
N ASP A 14 -13.59 -7.65 15.77
CA ASP A 14 -14.83 -7.74 15.01
C ASP A 14 -15.34 -6.31 14.75
N ILE A 15 -14.65 -5.61 13.84
CA ILE A 15 -15.00 -4.27 13.39
C ILE A 15 -16.11 -4.43 12.37
N SER A 16 -17.30 -3.89 12.67
CA SER A 16 -18.39 -3.85 11.70
C SER A 16 -17.96 -3.17 10.40
N SER A 17 -18.52 -3.56 9.25
CA SER A 17 -18.21 -2.92 7.96
C SER A 17 -18.43 -1.39 7.98
N THR A 18 -19.40 -0.92 8.77
CA THR A 18 -19.67 0.51 8.98
C THR A 18 -18.54 1.21 9.72
N GLU A 19 -18.03 0.61 10.79
CA GLU A 19 -16.91 1.16 11.56
C GLU A 19 -15.62 1.12 10.74
N LEU A 20 -15.37 0.03 10.02
CA LEU A 20 -14.24 -0.06 9.09
C LEU A 20 -14.30 1.04 8.04
N LYS A 21 -15.46 1.24 7.40
CA LYS A 21 -15.65 2.33 6.43
C LYS A 21 -15.38 3.70 7.05
N ARG A 22 -15.82 3.95 8.29
CA ARG A 22 -15.53 5.22 8.99
C ARG A 22 -14.03 5.42 9.22
N LEU A 23 -13.32 4.38 9.65
CA LEU A 23 -11.88 4.45 9.88
C LEU A 23 -11.10 4.67 8.57
N LEU A 24 -11.49 3.99 7.49
CA LEU A 24 -10.87 4.18 6.18
C LEU A 24 -11.18 5.57 5.60
N LEU A 25 -12.38 6.10 5.79
CA LEU A 25 -12.69 7.48 5.40
C LEU A 25 -11.83 8.50 6.18
N LEU A 26 -11.49 8.23 7.44
CA LEU A 26 -10.57 9.06 8.22
C LEU A 26 -9.14 8.94 7.68
N GLU A 27 -8.66 7.71 7.43
CA GLU A 27 -7.35 7.44 6.83
C GLU A 27 -7.17 8.16 5.48
N ALA A 28 -8.21 8.15 4.63
CA ALA A 28 -8.22 8.78 3.32
C ALA A 28 -7.97 10.30 3.34
N GLN A 29 -8.24 10.99 4.46
CA GLN A 29 -7.96 12.43 4.60
C GLN A 29 -6.47 12.76 4.55
N PHE A 30 -5.62 11.79 4.90
CA PHE A 30 -4.17 11.92 4.91
C PHE A 30 -3.52 11.40 3.63
N LEU A 31 -4.30 10.77 2.75
CA LEU A 31 -3.83 10.21 1.49
C LEU A 31 -3.96 11.21 0.34
N PRO A 32 -3.14 11.08 -0.71
CA PRO A 32 -3.28 11.91 -1.89
C PRO A 32 -4.63 11.67 -2.58
N THR A 33 -5.21 12.76 -3.08
CA THR A 33 -6.37 12.64 -3.97
C THR A 33 -5.97 12.01 -5.30
N ARG A 34 -6.95 11.44 -6.02
CA ARG A 34 -6.78 10.92 -7.38
C ARG A 34 -5.96 11.85 -8.29
N ASN A 35 -6.29 13.15 -8.31
CA ASN A 35 -5.57 14.12 -9.15
C ASN A 35 -4.10 14.27 -8.72
N LYS A 36 -3.81 14.23 -7.42
CA LYS A 36 -2.43 14.28 -6.92
C LYS A 36 -1.66 13.02 -7.29
N LEU A 37 -2.28 11.84 -7.21
CA LEU A 37 -1.69 10.57 -7.65
C LEU A 37 -1.34 10.61 -9.14
N MET A 38 -2.25 11.09 -9.98
CA MET A 38 -2.01 11.24 -11.41
C MET A 38 -0.86 12.19 -11.73
N VAL A 39 -0.79 13.33 -11.02
CA VAL A 39 0.32 14.27 -11.17
C VAL A 39 1.64 13.65 -10.71
N PHE A 40 1.62 12.89 -9.61
CA PHE A 40 2.78 12.15 -9.12
C PHE A 40 3.26 11.15 -10.17
N LEU A 41 2.41 10.25 -10.65
CA LEU A 41 2.75 9.23 -11.65
C LEU A 41 3.35 9.84 -12.92
N LYS A 42 2.82 10.99 -13.36
CA LYS A 42 3.33 11.71 -14.55
C LYS A 42 4.69 12.38 -14.34
N LYS A 43 4.99 12.83 -13.12
CA LYS A 43 6.19 13.63 -12.81
C LYS A 43 7.27 12.83 -12.10
N ALA A 44 6.97 11.62 -11.64
CA ALA A 44 7.90 10.80 -10.88
C ALA A 44 9.13 10.50 -11.73
N LYS A 45 10.30 10.50 -11.07
CA LYS A 45 11.55 10.09 -11.70
C LYS A 45 11.45 8.62 -12.12
N LEU A 46 12.20 8.24 -13.15
CA LEU A 46 12.43 6.83 -13.46
C LEU A 46 13.04 6.15 -12.22
N VAL A 47 12.62 4.91 -11.93
CA VAL A 47 12.99 4.20 -10.69
C VAL A 47 14.50 3.97 -10.61
N GLU A 48 15.12 3.72 -11.76
CA GLU A 48 16.56 3.55 -11.97
C GLU A 48 17.36 4.81 -11.63
N LYS A 49 16.70 5.97 -11.57
CA LYS A 49 17.31 7.27 -11.26
C LYS A 49 17.04 7.74 -9.83
N LEU A 50 16.34 6.95 -9.02
CA LEU A 50 16.13 7.25 -7.61
C LEU A 50 17.41 6.94 -6.82
N SER A 51 17.75 7.80 -5.87
CA SER A 51 18.68 7.43 -4.81
C SER A 51 18.06 6.43 -3.85
N SER A 52 18.86 5.71 -3.07
CA SER A 52 18.36 4.72 -2.09
C SER A 52 17.38 5.34 -1.08
N LEU A 53 17.60 6.59 -0.65
CA LEU A 53 16.69 7.27 0.27
C LEU A 53 15.37 7.65 -0.41
N GLU A 54 15.41 8.15 -1.65
CA GLU A 54 14.20 8.45 -2.42
C GLU A 54 13.38 7.18 -2.66
N ALA A 55 14.04 6.09 -3.05
CA ALA A 55 13.42 4.78 -3.25
C ALA A 55 12.74 4.28 -1.97
N TYR A 56 13.41 4.38 -0.82
CA TYR A 56 12.84 3.98 0.48
C TYR A 56 11.60 4.81 0.85
N VAL A 57 11.68 6.14 0.76
CA VAL A 57 10.57 7.04 1.09
C VAL A 57 9.40 6.82 0.14
N GLU A 58 9.68 6.66 -1.15
CA GLU A 58 8.66 6.44 -2.16
C GLU A 58 7.98 5.07 -2.00
N LEU A 59 8.74 4.02 -1.69
CA LEU A 59 8.19 2.69 -1.41
C LEU A 59 7.25 2.71 -0.20
N ASP A 60 7.65 3.33 0.92
CA ASP A 60 6.79 3.46 2.10
C ASP A 60 5.49 4.22 1.78
N TYR A 61 5.59 5.28 0.98
CA TYR A 61 4.45 6.06 0.53
C TYR A 61 3.48 5.24 -0.36
N LEU A 62 4.00 4.56 -1.38
CA LEU A 62 3.21 3.73 -2.29
C LEU A 62 2.55 2.57 -1.54
N THR A 63 3.27 1.96 -0.60
CA THR A 63 2.77 0.85 0.20
C THR A 63 1.52 1.22 1.00
N LYS A 64 1.54 2.40 1.65
CA LYS A 64 0.39 2.89 2.41
C LYS A 64 -0.84 3.10 1.52
N ILE A 65 -0.64 3.66 0.33
CA ILE A 65 -1.73 3.88 -0.63
C ILE A 65 -2.31 2.55 -1.13
N CYS A 66 -1.43 1.60 -1.50
CA CYS A 66 -1.86 0.30 -2.00
C CYS A 66 -2.63 -0.50 -0.93
N LEU A 67 -2.11 -0.55 0.30
CA LEU A 67 -2.81 -1.20 1.42
C LEU A 67 -4.16 -0.56 1.71
N HIS A 68 -4.25 0.77 1.67
CA HIS A 68 -5.52 1.46 1.84
C HIS A 68 -6.53 1.06 0.75
N HIS A 69 -6.10 1.04 -0.51
CA HIS A 69 -6.95 0.62 -1.62
C HIS A 69 -7.40 -0.84 -1.48
N GLN A 70 -6.49 -1.75 -1.12
CA GLN A 70 -6.82 -3.16 -0.89
C GLN A 70 -7.89 -3.33 0.19
N LYS A 71 -7.82 -2.58 1.30
CA LYS A 71 -8.87 -2.61 2.33
C LYS A 71 -10.24 -2.18 1.77
N TRP A 72 -10.30 -1.13 0.96
CA TRP A 72 -11.55 -0.71 0.32
C TRP A 72 -12.07 -1.73 -0.69
N TYR A 73 -11.17 -2.28 -1.51
CA TYR A 73 -11.53 -3.23 -2.58
C TYR A 73 -12.00 -4.56 -1.99
N TYR A 74 -11.20 -5.19 -1.13
CA TYR A 74 -11.46 -6.54 -0.62
C TYR A 74 -12.44 -6.59 0.55
N ARG A 75 -12.48 -5.55 1.41
CA ARG A 75 -13.31 -5.58 2.62
C ARG A 75 -14.61 -4.79 2.51
N LEU A 76 -14.67 -3.80 1.59
CA LEU A 76 -15.85 -2.95 1.41
C LEU A 76 -16.44 -2.98 0.00
N SER A 77 -15.73 -3.55 -0.99
CA SER A 77 -16.10 -3.52 -2.41
C SER A 77 -16.47 -2.12 -2.93
N ASP A 78 -15.79 -1.09 -2.41
CA ASP A 78 -16.07 0.34 -2.70
C ASP A 78 -14.75 1.12 -2.93
N PRO A 79 -13.94 0.75 -3.95
CA PRO A 79 -12.61 1.33 -4.16
C PRO A 79 -12.68 2.84 -4.48
N GLN A 80 -11.79 3.61 -3.85
CA GLN A 80 -11.75 5.09 -3.96
C GLN A 80 -10.93 5.61 -5.15
N ILE A 81 -10.16 4.74 -5.79
CA ILE A 81 -9.43 5.02 -7.04
C ILE A 81 -9.71 3.88 -8.01
N GLU A 82 -9.59 4.15 -9.30
CA GLU A 82 -9.76 3.13 -10.33
C GLU A 82 -8.61 2.11 -10.31
N ASP A 83 -8.92 0.85 -10.61
CA ASP A 83 -7.97 -0.27 -10.61
C ASP A 83 -6.71 0.02 -11.43
N TRP A 84 -6.84 0.68 -12.59
CA TRP A 84 -5.67 1.02 -13.42
C TRP A 84 -4.72 2.03 -12.75
N ILE A 85 -5.21 2.89 -11.84
CA ILE A 85 -4.36 3.79 -11.05
C ILE A 85 -3.64 2.97 -9.99
N TYR A 86 -4.36 2.08 -9.31
CA TYR A 86 -3.78 1.13 -8.36
C TYR A 86 -2.67 0.31 -9.02
N ASP A 87 -2.92 -0.28 -10.19
CA ASP A 87 -1.96 -1.10 -10.93
C ASP A 87 -0.67 -0.32 -11.24
N GLN A 88 -0.77 0.96 -11.61
CA GLN A 88 0.42 1.78 -11.86
C GLN A 88 1.23 2.04 -10.59
N LEU A 89 0.57 2.27 -9.46
CA LEU A 89 1.23 2.49 -8.17
C LEU A 89 1.87 1.19 -7.66
N GLU A 90 1.15 0.07 -7.76
CA GLU A 90 1.63 -1.25 -7.35
C GLU A 90 2.84 -1.68 -8.20
N ASN A 91 2.76 -1.57 -9.52
CA ASN A 91 3.86 -1.89 -10.42
C ASN A 91 5.09 -1.03 -10.15
N ARG A 92 4.90 0.25 -9.84
CA ARG A 92 6.02 1.13 -9.48
C ARG A 92 6.68 0.72 -8.17
N ALA A 93 5.90 0.32 -7.16
CA ALA A 93 6.44 -0.18 -5.90
C ALA A 93 7.23 -1.50 -6.09
N LYS A 94 6.71 -2.42 -6.91
CA LYS A 94 7.42 -3.65 -7.29
C LYS A 94 8.73 -3.36 -8.01
N ASN A 95 8.71 -2.43 -8.99
CA ASN A 95 9.92 -2.01 -9.68
C ASN A 95 10.95 -1.37 -8.72
N ILE A 96 10.51 -0.65 -7.69
CA ILE A 96 11.42 -0.12 -6.66
C ILE A 96 12.08 -1.27 -5.90
N LEU A 97 11.33 -2.29 -5.48
CA LEU A 97 11.88 -3.46 -4.79
C LEU A 97 12.90 -4.22 -5.67
N ASP A 98 12.60 -4.36 -6.97
CA ASP A 98 13.47 -5.05 -7.92
C ASP A 98 14.79 -4.29 -8.18
N ILE A 99 14.74 -2.96 -8.29
CA ILE A 99 15.90 -2.12 -8.64
C ILE A 99 16.72 -1.73 -7.39
N HIS A 100 16.07 -1.62 -6.23
CA HIS A 100 16.67 -1.22 -4.95
C HIS A 100 16.55 -2.37 -3.94
N PRO A 101 17.34 -3.45 -4.09
CA PRO A 101 17.22 -4.67 -3.27
C PRO A 101 17.51 -4.44 -1.78
N GLN A 102 18.17 -3.33 -1.41
CA GLN A 102 18.29 -2.90 -0.01
C GLN A 102 16.94 -2.58 0.65
N CYS A 103 15.90 -2.33 -0.15
CA CYS A 103 14.53 -2.15 0.28
C CYS A 103 13.74 -3.47 0.24
N ASP A 104 14.30 -4.53 -0.35
CA ASP A 104 13.65 -5.82 -0.46
C ASP A 104 13.58 -6.51 0.90
N ASN A 105 12.36 -6.65 1.39
CA ASN A 105 12.03 -7.45 2.55
C ASN A 105 11.02 -8.49 2.07
N PRO A 106 11.32 -9.79 2.16
CA PRO A 106 10.39 -10.83 1.72
C PRO A 106 9.03 -10.75 2.41
N LYS A 107 8.97 -10.18 3.62
CA LYS A 107 7.73 -9.94 4.38
C LYS A 107 7.08 -8.59 4.10
N HIS A 108 7.56 -7.85 3.10
CA HIS A 108 7.00 -6.56 2.75
C HIS A 108 5.57 -6.75 2.23
N PRO A 109 4.60 -5.93 2.67
CA PRO A 109 3.19 -6.09 2.31
C PRO A 109 2.92 -6.07 0.80
N MET A 110 3.75 -5.39 0.02
CA MET A 110 3.62 -5.37 -1.46
C MET A 110 3.89 -6.74 -2.12
N ASN A 111 4.46 -7.70 -1.39
CA ASN A 111 4.66 -9.07 -1.84
C ASN A 111 3.46 -9.98 -1.51
N LEU A 112 2.43 -9.45 -0.86
CA LEU A 112 1.23 -10.17 -0.45
C LEU A 112 0.02 -9.70 -1.25
N VAL A 113 -0.88 -10.62 -1.56
CA VAL A 113 -2.14 -10.33 -2.28
C VAL A 113 -3.30 -10.33 -1.28
N GLY A 114 -4.10 -9.26 -1.26
CA GLY A 114 -5.38 -9.22 -0.55
C GLY A 114 -5.34 -8.98 0.96
N CYS A 115 -4.41 -8.16 1.45
CA CYS A 115 -4.24 -7.87 2.88
C CYS A 115 -5.40 -7.09 3.55
#